data_AF-A0A520TT86-F1
#
_entry.id   AF-A0A520TT86-F1
#
_cell.length_a   1.000
_cell.length_b   1.000
_cell.length_c   1.000
_cell.angle_alpha   90.00
_cell.angle_beta   90.00
_cell.angle_gamma   90.00
#
_symmetry.space_group_name_H-M   'P 1'
#
loop_
_entity.id
_entity.type
_entity.pdbx_description
1 polymer ?
#
loop_
_entity_poly.entity_id
_entity_poly.type
_entity_poly.pdbx_seq_one_letter_code
_entity_poly.pdbx_strand_id
1 'polypeptide(L)'
;MNFKLEYLLIFLFCSCDNLELPKPNAYLRLDFPSPTYKEIVFENYGTTIELNTASTIVKNIINTTNTNSLTSKSISYPLINAEIKLEHYNLNKNIKLNDRLKRLNDFTSIHLKKSSNPPKIQEFTNQNKKVYASIINIKGDVTSPSQFYATDSVNNLLIGILNLKSKTKYDSVLPALEYIKKDIYHLIESIKWSDIK
;
A
#
# COMPACT_ATOMS: atom_id res chain seq x y z
N MET A 1 1.60 36.32 -75.69
CA MET A 1 2.19 35.18 -74.97
C MET A 1 2.52 35.69 -73.58
N ASN A 2 1.95 35.14 -72.50
CA ASN A 2 2.32 35.33 -71.07
C ASN A 2 1.17 35.25 -70.04
N PHE A 3 -0.05 34.84 -70.40
CA PHE A 3 -1.14 34.66 -69.43
C PHE A 3 -1.20 33.27 -68.75
N LYS A 4 -0.26 32.37 -69.03
CA LYS A 4 -0.25 31.00 -68.48
C LYS A 4 0.51 30.84 -67.17
N LEU A 5 1.30 31.84 -66.74
CA LEU A 5 2.17 31.72 -65.56
C LEU A 5 1.49 32.17 -64.26
N GLU A 6 0.53 33.09 -64.33
CA GLU A 6 -0.19 33.60 -63.15
C GLU A 6 -1.14 32.55 -62.53
N TYR A 7 -1.69 31.64 -63.35
CA TYR A 7 -2.57 30.57 -62.86
C TYR A 7 -1.83 29.45 -62.12
N LEU A 8 -0.51 29.32 -62.31
CA LEU A 8 0.30 28.31 -61.64
C LEU A 8 0.67 28.71 -60.21
N LEU A 9 0.67 30.03 -59.90
CA LEU A 9 1.07 30.53 -58.57
C LEU A 9 -0.04 30.38 -57.51
N ILE A 10 -1.29 30.23 -57.93
CA ILE A 10 -2.45 30.09 -57.03
C ILE A 10 -2.59 28.66 -56.48
N PHE A 11 -1.99 27.66 -57.12
CA PHE A 11 -2.09 26.25 -56.66
C PHE A 11 -1.10 25.86 -55.55
N LEU A 12 -0.12 26.73 -55.22
CA LEU A 12 0.92 26.43 -54.24
C LEU A 12 0.55 26.75 -52.78
N PHE A 13 -0.63 27.31 -52.51
CA PHE A 13 -1.04 27.72 -51.15
C PHE A 13 -2.12 26.85 -50.49
N CYS A 14 -2.49 25.70 -51.08
CA CYS A 14 -3.57 24.82 -50.58
C CYS A 14 -3.11 23.50 -49.97
N SER A 15 -1.97 23.44 -49.27
CA SER A 15 -1.63 22.28 -48.43
C SER A 15 -1.32 22.74 -47.02
N CYS A 16 -2.36 22.77 -46.19
CA CYS A 16 -2.25 22.81 -44.75
C CYS A 16 -2.76 21.46 -44.24
N ASP A 17 -1.88 20.47 -44.24
CA ASP A 17 -2.14 19.20 -43.57
C ASP A 17 -2.13 19.46 -42.07
N ASN A 18 -3.30 19.82 -41.53
CA ASN A 18 -3.53 19.78 -40.09
C ASN A 18 -3.51 18.31 -39.69
N LEU A 19 -2.31 17.81 -39.38
CA LEU A 19 -2.11 16.56 -38.65
C LEU A 19 -2.80 16.72 -37.28
N GLU A 20 -4.08 16.41 -37.23
CA GLU A 20 -4.81 16.21 -35.98
C GLU A 20 -4.22 14.96 -35.32
N LEU A 21 -3.14 15.16 -34.56
CA LEU A 21 -2.67 14.13 -33.65
C LEU A 21 -3.82 13.83 -32.70
N PRO A 22 -4.25 12.56 -32.56
CA PRO A 22 -5.32 12.22 -31.65
C PRO A 22 -4.96 12.72 -30.27
N LYS A 23 -5.85 13.52 -29.66
CA LYS A 23 -5.64 14.01 -28.30
C LYS A 23 -5.32 12.81 -27.41
N PRO A 24 -4.26 12.88 -26.57
CA PRO A 24 -3.92 11.79 -25.70
C PRO A 24 -5.13 11.43 -24.84
N ASN A 25 -5.37 10.13 -24.68
CA ASN A 25 -6.48 9.65 -23.85
C ASN A 25 -6.40 10.29 -22.46
N ALA A 26 -7.44 11.01 -22.07
CA ALA A 26 -7.53 11.60 -20.74
C ALA A 26 -7.76 10.48 -19.72
N TYR A 27 -6.69 10.01 -19.09
CA TYR A 27 -6.79 9.14 -17.92
C TYR A 27 -7.21 9.98 -16.72
N LEU A 28 -8.10 9.44 -15.88
CA LEU A 28 -8.50 10.06 -14.63
C LEU A 28 -7.24 10.25 -13.76
N ARG A 29 -6.86 11.50 -13.49
CA ARG A 29 -5.78 11.79 -12.55
C ARG A 29 -6.31 11.56 -11.13
N LEU A 30 -5.77 10.55 -10.47
CA LEU A 30 -6.02 10.31 -9.05
C LEU A 30 -5.07 11.19 -8.25
N ASP A 31 -5.60 12.27 -7.68
CA ASP A 31 -4.88 13.11 -6.71
C ASP A 31 -5.31 12.70 -5.29
N PHE A 32 -4.32 12.54 -4.41
CA PHE A 32 -4.51 12.20 -3.01
C PHE A 32 -4.09 13.37 -2.13
N PRO A 33 -4.71 13.57 -0.96
CA PRO A 33 -4.33 14.64 -0.05
C PRO A 33 -2.90 14.46 0.43
N SER A 34 -2.21 15.55 0.75
CA SER A 34 -0.89 15.46 1.39
C SER A 34 -1.02 14.78 2.75
N PRO A 35 -0.13 13.83 3.09
CA PRO A 35 -0.26 13.05 4.31
C PRO A 35 -0.06 13.93 5.55
N THR A 36 -0.86 13.67 6.59
CA THR A 36 -0.67 14.26 7.92
C THR A 36 -0.60 13.15 8.95
N TYR A 37 0.62 12.80 9.35
CA TYR A 37 0.87 11.70 10.27
C TYR A 37 0.59 12.11 11.71
N LYS A 38 -0.15 11.28 12.43
CA LYS A 38 -0.38 11.44 13.86
C LYS A 38 -0.12 10.13 14.58
N GLU A 39 0.56 10.22 15.70
CA GLU A 39 0.79 9.09 16.59
C GLU A 39 -0.53 8.61 17.20
N ILE A 40 -0.72 7.30 17.22
CA ILE A 40 -1.82 6.64 17.89
C ILE A 40 -1.28 5.52 18.79
N VAL A 41 -1.96 5.31 19.91
CA VAL A 41 -1.74 4.14 20.76
C VAL A 41 -2.43 2.95 20.11
N PHE A 42 -1.65 1.94 19.72
CA PHE A 42 -2.16 0.76 19.03
C PHE A 42 -2.87 -0.19 20.00
N GLU A 43 -2.25 -0.46 21.15
CA GLU A 43 -2.74 -1.38 22.17
C GLU A 43 -2.73 -0.73 23.56
N ASN A 44 -3.49 -1.30 24.51
CA ASN A 44 -3.52 -0.81 25.89
C ASN A 44 -2.15 -0.86 26.60
N TYR A 45 -1.21 -1.66 26.10
CA TYR A 45 0.12 -1.83 26.69
C TYR A 45 1.18 -0.86 26.17
N GLY A 46 0.85 0.03 25.22
CA GLY A 46 1.67 1.20 24.89
C GLY A 46 2.44 1.15 23.56
N THR A 47 2.28 0.12 22.71
CA THR A 47 2.84 0.17 21.35
C THR A 47 2.19 1.32 20.59
N THR A 48 2.98 2.20 19.99
CA THR A 48 2.49 3.33 19.20
C THR A 48 2.94 3.23 17.75
N ILE A 49 2.10 3.76 16.86
CA ILE A 49 2.37 3.90 15.43
C ILE A 49 1.86 5.26 14.95
N GLU A 50 2.43 5.80 13.88
CA GLU A 50 1.89 6.97 13.21
C GLU A 50 1.06 6.60 11.99
N LEU A 51 -0.12 7.23 11.86
CA LEU A 51 -1.04 7.02 10.75
C LEU A 51 -1.38 8.33 10.04
N ASN A 52 -1.58 8.22 8.74
CA ASN A 52 -1.98 9.34 7.90
C ASN A 52 -3.46 9.72 8.12
N THR A 53 -3.71 10.76 8.91
CA THR A 53 -5.07 11.20 9.24
C THR A 53 -5.77 11.99 8.13
N ALA A 54 -5.04 12.40 7.07
CA ALA A 54 -5.63 13.14 5.95
C ALA A 54 -6.45 12.25 5.01
N SER A 55 -6.13 10.96 4.93
CA SER A 55 -6.76 10.00 4.00
C SER A 55 -7.34 8.76 4.67
N THR A 56 -7.21 8.62 5.99
CA THR A 56 -7.61 7.39 6.70
C THR A 56 -8.72 7.61 7.71
N ILE A 57 -9.48 6.53 7.93
CA ILE A 57 -10.42 6.39 9.03
C ILE A 57 -10.04 5.11 9.78
N VAL A 58 -9.65 5.24 11.04
CA VAL A 58 -9.33 4.10 11.90
C VAL A 58 -10.62 3.49 12.44
N LYS A 59 -10.81 2.19 12.20
CA LYS A 59 -11.89 1.38 12.77
C LYS A 59 -11.28 0.33 13.70
N ASN A 60 -11.67 0.35 14.96
CA ASN A 60 -11.24 -0.67 15.91
C ASN A 60 -12.12 -1.92 15.73
N ILE A 61 -11.49 -3.06 15.41
CA ILE A 61 -12.16 -4.37 15.40
C ILE A 61 -11.49 -5.16 16.53
N ILE A 62 -12.02 -5.02 17.75
CA ILE A 62 -11.43 -5.69 18.91
C ILE A 62 -11.93 -7.14 18.91
N ASN A 63 -11.05 -8.08 18.56
CA ASN A 63 -11.26 -9.50 18.82
C ASN A 63 -10.47 -9.87 20.07
N THR A 64 -11.12 -9.75 21.23
CA THR A 64 -10.59 -10.23 22.50
C THR A 64 -10.68 -11.76 22.51
N THR A 65 -9.61 -12.46 22.16
CA THR A 65 -9.44 -13.81 22.71
C THR A 65 -9.12 -13.66 24.20
N ASN A 66 -9.56 -14.59 25.04
CA ASN A 66 -9.44 -14.57 26.51
C ASN A 66 -8.01 -14.43 27.10
N THR A 67 -7.00 -14.09 26.29
CA THR A 67 -5.57 -14.14 26.62
C THR A 67 -4.81 -12.82 26.43
N ASN A 68 -5.47 -11.67 26.22
CA ASN A 68 -4.85 -10.34 26.06
C ASN A 68 -3.70 -10.24 25.04
N SER A 69 -3.54 -11.22 24.16
CA SER A 69 -2.32 -11.41 23.36
C SER A 69 -2.42 -10.96 21.91
N LEU A 70 -3.59 -10.48 21.48
CA LEU A 70 -3.85 -10.03 20.12
C LEU A 70 -4.70 -8.76 20.16
N THR A 71 -4.21 -7.71 19.49
CA THR A 71 -4.95 -6.48 19.23
C THR A 71 -5.09 -6.30 17.72
N SER A 72 -6.31 -6.09 17.24
CA SER A 72 -6.59 -5.90 15.81
C SER A 72 -7.18 -4.52 15.53
N LYS A 73 -6.68 -3.86 14.49
CA LYS A 73 -7.22 -2.58 14.00
C LYS A 73 -7.37 -2.62 12.48
N SER A 74 -8.41 -1.97 11.99
CA SER A 74 -8.59 -1.73 10.56
C SER A 74 -8.36 -0.25 10.27
N ILE A 75 -7.56 0.04 9.25
CA ILE A 75 -7.33 1.40 8.75
C ILE A 75 -7.96 1.47 7.36
N SER A 76 -9.09 2.16 7.28
CA SER A 76 -9.80 2.34 6.01
C SER A 76 -9.23 3.53 5.26
N TYR A 77 -9.06 3.37 3.95
CA TYR A 77 -8.73 4.43 2.99
C TYR A 77 -9.94 4.65 2.07
N PRO A 78 -10.91 5.53 2.44
CA PRO A 78 -12.17 5.66 1.71
C PRO A 78 -11.97 6.10 0.26
N LEU A 79 -11.07 7.06 0.02
CA LEU A 79 -10.78 7.59 -1.32
C LEU A 79 -10.16 6.55 -2.27
N ILE A 80 -9.52 5.51 -1.70
CA ILE A 80 -8.83 4.46 -2.45
C ILE A 80 -9.66 3.17 -2.49
N ASN A 81 -10.78 3.12 -1.74
CA ASN A 81 -11.57 1.91 -1.52
C ASN A 81 -10.71 0.71 -1.04
N ALA A 82 -9.82 0.98 -0.08
CA ALA A 82 -8.90 0.00 0.48
C ALA A 82 -8.95 -0.02 2.01
N GLU A 83 -8.40 -1.09 2.59
CA GLU A 83 -8.29 -1.28 4.02
C GLU A 83 -6.98 -1.97 4.36
N ILE A 84 -6.23 -1.45 5.33
CA ILE A 84 -5.13 -2.18 5.96
C ILE A 84 -5.67 -2.82 7.23
N LYS A 85 -5.62 -4.16 7.29
CA LYS A 85 -5.85 -4.88 8.54
C LYS A 85 -4.52 -5.04 9.25
N LEU A 86 -4.48 -4.58 10.50
CA LEU A 86 -3.33 -4.69 11.37
C LEU A 86 -3.65 -5.63 12.53
N GLU A 87 -2.74 -6.53 12.81
CA GLU A 87 -2.79 -7.46 13.92
C GLU A 87 -1.47 -7.37 14.69
N HIS A 88 -1.54 -6.91 15.94
CA HIS A 88 -0.41 -6.91 16.85
C HIS A 88 -0.56 -8.06 17.84
N TYR A 89 0.51 -8.84 17.93
CA TYR A 89 0.61 -9.99 18.80
C TYR A 89 1.66 -9.72 19.88
N ASN A 90 1.24 -9.93 21.12
CA ASN A 90 2.12 -10.04 22.27
C ASN A 90 2.57 -11.51 22.36
N LEU A 91 3.79 -11.76 21.89
CA LEU A 91 4.41 -13.07 21.83
C LEU A 91 4.74 -13.55 23.25
N ASN A 92 4.44 -14.81 23.50
CA ASN A 92 4.73 -15.47 24.78
C ASN A 92 5.06 -16.94 24.53
N LYS A 93 5.30 -17.71 25.60
CA LYS A 93 5.66 -19.15 25.49
C LYS A 93 4.66 -19.97 24.64
N ASN A 94 3.39 -19.57 24.59
CA ASN A 94 2.33 -20.26 23.83
C ASN A 94 2.14 -19.69 22.42
N ILE A 95 2.64 -18.48 22.13
CA ILE A 95 2.49 -17.79 20.85
C ILE A 95 3.87 -17.55 20.26
N LYS A 96 4.30 -18.49 19.42
CA LYS A 96 5.64 -18.46 18.79
C LYS A 96 5.62 -17.61 17.52
N LEU A 97 6.65 -16.76 17.38
CA LEU A 97 6.92 -15.95 16.19
C LEU A 97 6.91 -16.80 14.90
N ASN A 98 7.64 -17.93 14.90
CA ASN A 98 7.81 -18.78 13.73
C ASN A 98 6.50 -19.34 13.19
N ASP A 99 5.56 -19.73 14.08
CA ASP A 99 4.28 -20.28 13.66
C ASP A 99 3.42 -19.21 12.96
N ARG A 100 3.53 -17.95 13.39
CA ARG A 100 2.80 -16.82 12.79
C ARG A 100 3.41 -16.37 11.48
N LEU A 101 4.74 -16.26 11.41
CA LEU A 101 5.44 -15.98 10.16
C LEU A 101 5.19 -17.08 9.13
N LYS A 102 5.14 -18.35 9.56
CA LYS A 102 4.75 -19.46 8.68
C LYS A 102 3.34 -19.28 8.13
N ARG A 103 2.35 -18.97 8.99
CA ARG A 103 0.97 -18.71 8.54
C ARG A 103 0.89 -17.53 7.56
N LEU A 104 1.64 -16.45 7.81
CA LEU A 104 1.71 -15.30 6.90
C LEU A 104 2.30 -15.72 5.55
N ASN A 105 3.36 -16.53 5.54
CA ASN A 105 3.97 -17.07 4.32
C ASN A 105 3.00 -18.00 3.58
N ASP A 106 2.27 -18.87 4.28
CA ASP A 106 1.25 -19.75 3.70
C ASP A 106 0.13 -18.91 3.05
N PHE A 107 -0.36 -17.87 3.72
CA PHE A 107 -1.34 -16.94 3.16
C PHE A 107 -0.80 -16.19 1.94
N THR A 108 0.42 -15.66 2.04
CA THR A 108 1.13 -15.01 0.93
C THR A 108 1.19 -15.94 -0.28
N SER A 109 1.55 -17.21 -0.08
CA SER A 109 1.69 -18.20 -1.15
C SER A 109 0.40 -18.41 -1.95
N ILE A 110 -0.78 -18.32 -1.32
CA ILE A 110 -2.08 -18.44 -1.99
C ILE A 110 -2.28 -17.28 -2.97
N HIS A 111 -1.90 -16.06 -2.56
CA HIS A 111 -1.98 -14.88 -3.42
C HIS A 111 -0.92 -14.89 -4.54
N LEU A 112 0.26 -15.45 -4.27
CA LEU A 112 1.31 -15.62 -5.29
C LEU A 112 0.90 -16.58 -6.39
N LYS A 113 0.16 -17.67 -6.09
CA LYS A 113 -0.36 -18.59 -7.11
C LYS A 113 -1.28 -17.91 -8.13
N LYS A 114 -1.88 -16.77 -7.79
CA LYS A 114 -2.74 -15.96 -8.67
C LYS A 114 -2.01 -14.79 -9.32
N SER A 115 -0.77 -14.51 -8.91
CA SER A 115 0.07 -13.45 -9.44
C SER A 115 0.92 -13.97 -10.60
N SER A 116 0.98 -13.24 -11.70
CA SER A 116 1.85 -13.59 -12.83
C SER A 116 3.33 -13.29 -12.57
N ASN A 117 3.64 -12.53 -11.52
CA ASN A 117 4.98 -12.05 -11.22
C ASN A 117 5.45 -12.46 -9.82
N PRO A 118 6.77 -12.68 -9.62
CA PRO A 118 7.33 -12.90 -8.30
C PRO A 118 7.13 -11.67 -7.41
N PRO A 119 6.93 -11.84 -6.10
CA PRO A 119 6.79 -10.73 -5.18
C PRO A 119 8.09 -9.96 -5.05
N LYS A 120 7.98 -8.64 -4.83
CA LYS A 120 9.10 -7.82 -4.40
C LYS A 120 9.13 -7.77 -2.88
N ILE A 121 10.14 -8.38 -2.29
CA ILE A 121 10.39 -8.38 -0.84
C ILE A 121 11.37 -7.24 -0.53
N GLN A 122 11.09 -6.49 0.53
CA GLN A 122 11.94 -5.40 1.01
C GLN A 122 12.09 -5.51 2.51
N GLU A 123 13.32 -5.59 2.97
CA GLU A 123 13.66 -5.67 4.39
C GLU A 123 13.92 -4.26 4.94
N PHE A 124 13.52 -4.05 6.19
CA PHE A 124 13.76 -2.84 6.95
C PHE A 124 14.31 -3.21 8.32
N THR A 125 15.35 -2.50 8.77
CA THR A 125 15.95 -2.71 10.09
C THR A 125 16.26 -1.37 10.73
N ASN A 126 15.78 -1.19 11.96
CA ASN A 126 16.17 -0.10 12.84
C ASN A 126 16.61 -0.70 14.18
N GLN A 127 17.93 -0.79 14.39
CA GLN A 127 18.50 -1.38 15.60
C GLN A 127 18.18 -0.56 16.86
N ASN A 128 18.14 0.77 16.75
CA ASN A 128 17.87 1.67 17.88
C ASN A 128 16.45 1.49 18.43
N LYS A 129 15.47 1.35 17.53
CA LYS A 129 14.06 1.09 17.90
C LYS A 129 13.72 -0.40 18.01
N LYS A 130 14.69 -1.29 17.74
CA LYS A 130 14.49 -2.75 17.60
C LYS A 130 13.31 -3.07 16.66
N VAL A 131 13.28 -2.48 15.47
CA VAL A 131 12.25 -2.76 14.46
C VAL A 131 12.90 -3.56 13.34
N TYR A 132 12.49 -4.82 13.20
CA TYR A 132 12.87 -5.70 12.10
C TYR A 132 11.62 -6.01 11.30
N ALA A 133 11.58 -5.60 10.04
CA ALA A 133 10.37 -5.69 9.23
C ALA A 133 10.66 -6.16 7.81
N SER A 134 9.69 -6.84 7.22
CA SER A 134 9.71 -7.23 5.81
C SER A 134 8.40 -6.83 5.16
N ILE A 135 8.49 -6.26 3.96
CA ILE A 135 7.36 -5.80 3.15
C ILE A 135 7.35 -6.60 1.85
N ILE A 136 6.26 -7.31 1.61
CA ILE A 136 6.02 -8.16 0.46
C ILE A 136 5.02 -7.45 -0.45
N ASN A 137 5.48 -7.01 -1.61
CA ASN A 137 4.64 -6.37 -2.62
C ASN A 137 4.37 -7.32 -3.77
N ILE A 138 3.09 -7.53 -4.07
CA ILE A 138 2.62 -8.42 -5.13
C ILE A 138 2.11 -7.55 -6.28
N LYS A 139 2.64 -7.78 -7.49
CA LYS A 139 2.20 -7.08 -8.71
C LYS A 139 1.09 -7.85 -9.40
N GLY A 140 0.16 -7.13 -10.02
CA GLY A 140 -0.95 -7.70 -10.79
C GLY A 140 -2.29 -7.57 -10.08
N ASP A 141 -3.32 -8.16 -10.69
CA ASP A 141 -4.73 -8.01 -10.29
C ASP A 141 -5.06 -8.92 -9.09
N VAL A 142 -4.48 -8.58 -7.93
CA VAL A 142 -4.65 -9.31 -6.66
C VAL A 142 -5.45 -8.48 -5.65
N THR A 143 -6.19 -9.16 -4.77
CA THR A 143 -6.97 -8.51 -3.70
C THR A 143 -6.08 -7.93 -2.61
N SER A 144 -4.89 -8.48 -2.43
CA SER A 144 -3.98 -8.11 -1.33
C SER A 144 -2.58 -7.80 -1.87
N PRO A 145 -2.38 -6.60 -2.45
CA PRO A 145 -1.18 -6.25 -3.22
C PRO A 145 0.04 -5.91 -2.35
N SER A 146 -0.14 -5.73 -1.03
CA SER A 146 0.97 -5.50 -0.10
C SER A 146 0.69 -6.17 1.24
N GLN A 147 1.69 -6.84 1.80
CA GLN A 147 1.67 -7.48 3.10
C GLN A 147 2.98 -7.14 3.81
N PHE A 148 2.95 -7.01 5.12
CA PHE A 148 4.17 -6.77 5.88
C PHE A 148 4.08 -7.38 7.27
N TYR A 149 5.24 -7.57 7.87
CA TYR A 149 5.36 -7.80 9.30
C TYR A 149 6.49 -6.97 9.88
N ALA A 150 6.40 -6.65 11.16
CA ALA A 150 7.42 -5.98 11.95
C ALA A 150 7.51 -6.63 13.33
N THR A 151 8.71 -6.80 13.87
CA THR A 151 8.93 -7.41 15.19
C THR A 151 10.11 -6.77 15.92
N ASP A 152 10.12 -6.89 17.24
CA ASP A 152 11.29 -6.64 18.09
C ASP A 152 12.17 -7.89 18.28
N SER A 153 11.81 -8.99 17.61
CA SER A 153 12.42 -10.33 17.70
C SER A 153 12.18 -11.08 19.02
N VAL A 154 11.46 -10.49 19.99
CA VAL A 154 11.30 -11.07 21.34
C VAL A 154 9.82 -11.20 21.70
N ASN A 155 9.11 -10.06 21.81
CA ASN A 155 7.79 -9.99 22.43
C ASN A 155 6.73 -9.40 21.50
N ASN A 156 7.11 -8.64 20.48
CA ASN A 156 6.17 -7.90 19.66
C ASN A 156 6.20 -8.40 18.22
N LEU A 157 5.02 -8.66 17.66
CA LEU A 157 4.84 -8.95 16.24
C LEU A 157 3.63 -8.18 15.71
N LEU A 158 3.86 -7.24 14.82
CA LEU A 158 2.83 -6.56 14.05
C LEU A 158 2.77 -7.17 12.65
N ILE A 159 1.59 -7.58 12.20
CA ILE A 159 1.31 -8.04 10.84
C ILE A 159 0.32 -7.07 10.20
N GLY A 160 0.57 -6.70 8.96
CA GLY A 160 -0.31 -5.85 8.18
C GLY A 160 -0.63 -6.43 6.80
N ILE A 161 -1.90 -6.40 6.42
CA ILE A 161 -2.38 -6.85 5.12
C ILE A 161 -3.22 -5.74 4.49
N LEU A 162 -2.74 -5.20 3.36
CA LEU A 162 -3.51 -4.29 2.52
C LEU A 162 -4.53 -5.10 1.71
N ASN A 163 -5.80 -4.73 1.80
CA ASN A 163 -6.90 -5.32 1.05
C ASN A 163 -7.57 -4.25 0.19
N LEU A 164 -7.71 -4.54 -1.10
CA LEU A 164 -8.53 -3.76 -2.02
C LEU A 164 -9.97 -4.28 -1.95
N LYS A 165 -10.95 -3.38 -1.74
CA LYS A 165 -12.37 -3.78 -1.63
C LYS A 165 -13.03 -4.05 -2.97
N SER A 166 -12.41 -3.63 -4.07
CA SER A 166 -12.90 -3.84 -5.43
C SER A 166 -11.86 -4.57 -6.27
N LYS A 167 -12.32 -5.53 -7.08
CA LYS A 167 -11.50 -6.13 -8.14
C LYS A 167 -11.14 -5.03 -9.13
N THR A 168 -9.89 -4.61 -9.13
CA THR A 168 -9.40 -3.45 -9.87
C THR A 168 -8.25 -3.88 -10.76
N LYS A 169 -8.20 -3.31 -11.96
CA LYS A 169 -7.05 -3.47 -12.85
C LYS A 169 -5.86 -2.77 -12.22
N TYR A 170 -4.73 -3.47 -12.11
CA TYR A 170 -3.53 -3.00 -11.44
C TYR A 170 -3.10 -1.58 -11.89
N ASP A 171 -3.05 -1.33 -13.19
CA ASP A 171 -2.60 -0.03 -13.74
C ASP A 171 -3.51 1.13 -13.32
N SER A 172 -4.81 0.86 -13.13
CA SER A 172 -5.79 1.87 -12.73
C SER A 172 -5.65 2.28 -11.26
N VAL A 173 -5.06 1.44 -10.42
CA VAL A 173 -4.90 1.70 -8.98
C VAL A 173 -3.45 1.96 -8.60
N LEU A 174 -2.51 1.93 -9.55
CA LEU A 174 -1.08 2.10 -9.27
C LEU A 174 -0.76 3.39 -8.48
N PRO A 175 -1.30 4.58 -8.82
CA PRO A 175 -1.05 5.79 -8.02
C PRO A 175 -1.53 5.64 -6.56
N ALA A 176 -2.66 4.97 -6.37
CA ALA A 176 -3.24 4.73 -5.05
C ALA A 176 -2.41 3.72 -4.24
N LEU A 177 -1.88 2.69 -4.90
CA LEU A 177 -0.96 1.74 -4.29
C LEU A 177 0.36 2.40 -3.89
N GLU A 178 0.92 3.28 -4.72
CA GLU A 178 2.13 4.02 -4.37
C GLU A 178 1.91 4.98 -3.19
N TYR A 179 0.73 5.60 -3.12
CA TYR A 179 0.35 6.42 -1.96
C TYR A 179 0.29 5.58 -0.67
N ILE A 180 -0.45 4.46 -0.68
CA ILE A 180 -0.56 3.59 0.50
C ILE A 180 0.78 2.96 0.88
N LYS A 181 1.63 2.61 -0.10
CA LYS A 181 2.97 2.08 0.17
C LYS A 181 3.77 3.06 1.02
N LYS A 182 3.78 4.35 0.67
CA LYS A 182 4.45 5.40 1.48
C LYS A 182 3.92 5.42 2.91
N ASP A 183 2.61 5.32 3.08
CA ASP A 183 1.99 5.24 4.41
C ASP A 183 2.39 3.97 5.17
N ILE A 184 2.55 2.82 4.50
CA ILE A 184 3.05 1.58 5.11
C ILE A 184 4.51 1.74 5.56
N TYR A 185 5.38 2.34 4.75
CA TYR A 185 6.77 2.60 5.14
C TYR A 185 6.84 3.51 6.37
N HIS A 186 6.11 4.64 6.35
CA HIS A 186 6.05 5.56 7.48
C HIS A 186 5.53 4.88 8.74
N LEU A 187 4.48 4.07 8.61
CA LEU A 187 3.93 3.28 9.71
C LEU A 187 5.02 2.39 10.32
N ILE A 188 5.78 1.65 9.52
CA ILE A 188 6.85 0.76 10.00
C ILE A 188 7.97 1.55 10.68
N GLU A 189 8.39 2.68 10.10
CA GLU A 189 9.44 3.54 10.65
C GLU A 189 9.06 4.21 11.99
N SER A 190 7.76 4.46 12.17
CA SER A 190 7.20 5.12 13.35
C SER A 190 6.89 4.18 14.51
N ILE A 191 7.00 2.85 14.32
CA ILE A 191 6.73 1.87 15.38
C ILE A 191 7.59 2.17 16.61
N LYS A 192 6.94 2.24 17.77
CA LYS A 192 7.56 2.19 19.09
C LYS A 192 6.89 1.07 19.86
N TRP A 193 7.66 0.06 20.22
CA TRP A 193 7.15 -1.12 20.93
C TRP A 193 6.85 -0.80 22.38
N SER A 194 5.83 -1.45 22.93
CA SER A 194 5.65 -1.51 24.38
C SER A 194 6.71 -2.40 25.01
N ASP A 195 7.28 -1.94 26.13
CA ASP A 195 8.05 -2.81 27.02
C ASP A 195 7.07 -3.65 27.83
N ILE A 196 6.70 -4.82 27.31
CA ILE A 196 5.91 -5.80 28.08
C ILE A 196 6.84 -6.33 29.18
N LYS A 197 6.64 -5.86 30.42
CA LYS A 197 7.28 -6.39 31.63
C LYS A 197 6.71 -7.75 32.01
#